data_AF-A0A933GTD9-F1
#
_entry.id   AF-A0A933GTD9-F1
#
_cell.length_a   1.000
_cell.length_b   1.000
_cell.length_c   1.000
_cell.angle_alpha   90.00
_cell.angle_beta   90.00
_cell.angle_gamma   90.00
#
_symmetry.space_group_name_H-M   'P 1'
#
loop_
_entity.id
_entity.type
_entity.pdbx_description
1 polymer ?
#
loop_
_entity_poly.entity_id
_entity_poly.type
_entity_poly.pdbx_seq_one_letter_code
_entity_poly.pdbx_strand_id
1 'polypeptide(L)'
;MVSMKELVRSGALEEVLAVYRDLDARPVERACVRRGECCHFEITGRTPAVTLGEALLVARAVRAQGKTRLAEEPGGRCPLLLEGQEAGGGLACAAYEARPFGCRTHFCRAAGGPIPRRNLLDLIRRLEALDRALGGDGPHDLSLAVARAMEEPGTRRGRYR
;
A
#
# COMPACT_ATOMS: atom_id res chain seq x y z
N MET A 1 5.88 22.62 -17.70
CA MET A 1 7.16 21.97 -17.33
C MET A 1 6.93 21.14 -16.08
N VAL A 2 7.21 19.84 -16.12
CA VAL A 2 7.12 18.96 -14.95
C VAL A 2 8.27 19.29 -14.01
N SER A 3 8.02 19.45 -12.70
CA SER A 3 9.08 19.79 -11.73
C SER A 3 10.04 18.60 -11.55
N MET A 4 11.33 18.85 -11.28
CA MET A 4 12.30 17.80 -10.95
C MET A 4 11.82 16.90 -9.80
N LYS A 5 11.15 17.50 -8.81
CA LYS A 5 10.53 16.76 -7.70
C LYS A 5 9.42 15.80 -8.16
N GLU A 6 8.66 16.19 -9.18
CA GLU A 6 7.58 15.38 -9.75
C GLU A 6 8.13 14.24 -10.61
N LEU A 7 9.22 14.47 -11.35
CA LEU A 7 9.91 13.43 -12.11
C LEU A 7 10.53 12.36 -11.19
N VAL A 8 11.24 12.79 -10.15
CA VAL A 8 11.81 11.90 -9.12
C VAL A 8 10.70 11.08 -8.45
N ARG A 9 9.58 11.72 -8.12
CA ARG A 9 8.41 11.05 -7.53
C ARG A 9 7.82 10.00 -8.47
N SER A 10 7.59 10.32 -9.74
CA SER A 10 7.07 9.37 -10.72
C SER A 10 7.99 8.16 -10.88
N GLY A 11 9.30 8.37 -11.02
CA GLY A 11 10.28 7.29 -11.13
C GLY A 11 10.32 6.41 -9.88
N ALA A 12 10.22 7.00 -8.69
CA ALA A 12 10.16 6.23 -7.45
C ALA A 12 8.90 5.36 -7.35
N LEU A 13 7.73 5.87 -7.79
CA LEU A 13 6.49 5.07 -7.82
C LEU A 13 6.56 3.92 -8.83
N GLU A 14 7.22 4.12 -9.97
CA GLU A 14 7.47 3.07 -10.95
C GLU A 14 8.38 1.97 -10.38
N GLU A 15 9.40 2.34 -9.59
CA GLU A 15 10.26 1.37 -8.91
C GLU A 15 9.52 0.62 -7.79
N VAL A 16 8.62 1.26 -7.03
CA VAL A 16 7.75 0.54 -6.08
C VAL A 16 6.93 -0.53 -6.81
N LEU A 17 6.35 -0.19 -7.96
CA LEU A 17 5.62 -1.15 -8.78
C LEU A 17 6.53 -2.25 -9.34
N ALA A 18 7.79 -1.96 -9.63
CA ALA A 18 8.78 -2.95 -10.03
C ALA A 18 9.06 -3.94 -8.89
N VAL A 19 9.26 -3.44 -7.66
CA VAL A 19 9.40 -4.29 -6.47
C VAL A 19 8.20 -5.21 -6.29
N TYR A 20 6.98 -4.73 -6.53
CA TYR A 20 5.78 -5.57 -6.45
C TYR A 20 5.77 -6.67 -7.51
N ARG A 21 6.13 -6.35 -8.76
CA ARG A 21 6.26 -7.38 -9.81
C ARG A 21 7.30 -8.43 -9.46
N ASP A 22 8.44 -8.02 -8.91
CA ASP A 22 9.50 -8.94 -8.49
C ASP A 22 9.12 -9.79 -7.27
N LEU A 23 8.21 -9.31 -6.42
CA LEU A 23 7.59 -10.10 -5.36
C LEU A 23 6.61 -11.12 -5.93
N ASP A 24 5.75 -10.70 -6.86
CA ASP A 24 4.73 -11.55 -7.48
C ASP A 24 5.38 -12.67 -8.31
N ALA A 25 6.59 -12.47 -8.83
CA ALA A 25 7.38 -13.47 -9.54
C ALA A 25 8.09 -14.49 -8.62
N ARG A 26 8.03 -14.34 -7.29
CA ARG A 26 8.69 -15.29 -6.36
C ARG A 26 8.01 -16.66 -6.42
N PRO A 27 8.76 -17.78 -6.44
CA PRO A 27 8.21 -19.13 -6.57
C PRO A 27 7.64 -19.63 -5.24
N VAL A 28 6.58 -18.99 -4.77
CA VAL A 28 5.85 -19.44 -3.59
C VAL A 28 4.37 -19.20 -3.83
N GLU A 29 3.59 -20.24 -3.62
CA GLU A 29 2.15 -20.21 -3.81
C GLU A 29 1.47 -19.43 -2.69
N ARG A 30 0.81 -18.34 -3.07
CA ARG A 30 0.06 -17.46 -2.16
C ARG A 30 -0.81 -16.51 -2.96
N ALA A 31 -2.06 -16.37 -2.54
CA ALA A 31 -3.01 -15.48 -3.20
C ALA A 31 -3.99 -14.93 -2.17
N CYS A 32 -4.16 -13.60 -2.17
CA CYS A 32 -5.20 -13.01 -1.36
C CYS A 32 -6.58 -13.41 -1.89
N VAL A 33 -7.25 -14.28 -1.15
CA VAL A 33 -8.63 -14.72 -1.43
C VAL A 33 -9.69 -13.81 -0.78
N ARG A 34 -9.29 -12.58 -0.40
CA ARG A 34 -10.18 -11.54 0.16
C ARG A 34 -10.99 -11.95 1.41
N ARG A 35 -10.55 -12.96 2.16
CA ARG A 35 -11.20 -13.39 3.41
C ARG A 35 -11.24 -12.32 4.50
N GLY A 36 -10.37 -11.32 4.43
CA GLY A 36 -10.39 -10.19 5.34
C GLY A 36 -9.66 -10.38 6.66
N GLU A 37 -9.33 -11.60 7.08
CA GLU A 37 -8.66 -11.90 8.37
C GLU A 37 -7.43 -11.00 8.62
N CYS A 38 -6.51 -10.87 7.66
CA CYS A 38 -5.31 -10.04 7.79
C CYS A 38 -5.57 -8.53 7.77
N CYS A 39 -6.81 -8.11 7.48
CA CYS A 39 -7.22 -6.70 7.45
C CYS A 39 -7.85 -6.23 8.77
N HIS A 40 -8.04 -7.11 9.75
CA HIS A 40 -8.45 -6.76 11.11
C HIS A 40 -7.20 -6.60 12.00
N PHE A 41 -6.61 -5.40 12.01
CA PHE A 41 -5.31 -5.16 12.65
C PHE A 41 -5.34 -5.35 14.16
N GLU A 42 -6.41 -4.92 14.83
CA GLU A 42 -6.58 -5.11 16.27
C GLU A 42 -6.66 -6.59 16.66
N ILE A 43 -7.42 -7.39 15.91
CA ILE A 43 -7.54 -8.84 16.15
C ILE A 43 -6.22 -9.56 15.88
N THR A 44 -5.52 -9.17 14.81
CA THR A 44 -4.28 -9.84 14.40
C THR A 44 -3.05 -9.34 15.14
N GLY A 45 -3.12 -8.19 15.81
CA GLY A 45 -1.99 -7.48 16.38
C GLY A 45 -0.93 -7.07 15.35
N ARG A 46 -1.32 -6.95 14.07
CA ARG A 46 -0.40 -6.73 12.95
C ARG A 46 -0.90 -5.62 12.04
N THR A 47 -0.12 -4.56 11.96
CA THR A 47 -0.30 -3.49 10.97
C THR A 47 0.84 -3.54 9.97
N PRO A 48 0.57 -3.47 8.64
CA PRO A 48 1.63 -3.33 7.65
C PRO A 48 2.42 -2.04 7.89
N ALA A 49 3.74 -2.16 7.95
CA ALA A 49 4.63 -1.02 7.88
C ALA A 49 4.79 -0.61 6.40
N VAL A 50 4.64 0.69 6.11
CA VAL A 50 4.50 1.24 4.77
C VAL A 50 5.47 2.40 4.58
N THR A 51 6.31 2.33 3.55
CA THR A 51 7.21 3.42 3.15
C THR A 51 6.46 4.56 2.46
N LEU A 52 7.08 5.74 2.37
CA LEU A 52 6.48 6.92 1.71
C LEU A 52 6.09 6.63 0.25
N GLY A 53 6.92 5.92 -0.50
CA GLY A 53 6.63 5.54 -1.89
C GLY A 53 5.38 4.67 -2.00
N GLU A 54 5.24 3.68 -1.12
CA GLU A 54 4.07 2.81 -1.06
C GLU A 54 2.81 3.60 -0.64
N ALA A 55 2.94 4.47 0.35
CA ALA A 55 1.84 5.31 0.84
C ALA A 55 1.31 6.24 -0.25
N LEU A 56 2.19 6.88 -1.03
CA LEU A 56 1.83 7.72 -2.17
C LEU A 56 1.10 6.92 -3.27
N LEU A 57 1.53 5.68 -3.53
CA LEU A 57 0.86 4.80 -4.49
C LEU A 57 -0.55 4.42 -4.03
N VAL A 58 -0.71 4.05 -2.75
CA VAL A 58 -2.02 3.79 -2.15
C VAL A 58 -2.90 5.04 -2.21
N ALA A 59 -2.37 6.20 -1.81
CA ALA A 59 -3.09 7.46 -1.83
C ALA A 59 -3.55 7.82 -3.25
N ARG A 60 -2.73 7.55 -4.27
CA ARG A 60 -3.12 7.71 -5.68
C ARG A 60 -4.31 6.81 -6.05
N ALA A 61 -4.31 5.55 -5.63
CA ALA A 61 -5.42 4.63 -5.88
C ALA A 61 -6.71 5.03 -5.15
N VAL A 62 -6.59 5.52 -3.91
CA VAL A 62 -7.72 6.06 -3.13
C VAL A 62 -8.29 7.32 -3.80
N ARG A 63 -7.44 8.25 -4.24
CA ARG A 63 -7.86 9.46 -4.97
C ARG A 63 -8.53 9.15 -6.30
N ALA A 64 -8.11 8.09 -7.00
CA ALA A 64 -8.74 7.66 -8.25
C ALA A 64 -10.22 7.25 -8.08
N GLN A 65 -10.65 6.94 -6.85
CA GLN A 65 -12.06 6.70 -6.51
C GLN A 65 -12.82 7.97 -6.11
N GLY A 66 -12.22 9.16 -6.27
CA GLY A 66 -12.82 10.44 -5.90
C GLY A 66 -12.70 10.80 -4.42
N LYS A 67 -11.97 10.00 -3.62
CA LYS A 67 -11.77 10.28 -2.19
C LYS A 67 -10.65 11.32 -1.98
N THR A 68 -10.88 12.29 -1.11
CA THR A 68 -9.91 13.35 -0.77
C THR A 68 -9.19 13.11 0.55
N ARG A 69 -9.72 12.21 1.40
CA ARG A 69 -9.13 11.78 2.66
C ARG A 69 -9.30 10.27 2.84
N LEU A 70 -8.46 9.68 3.67
CA LEU A 70 -8.65 8.31 4.11
C LEU A 70 -9.87 8.26 5.04
N ALA A 71 -10.64 7.17 4.99
CA ALA A 71 -11.74 6.97 5.93
C ALA A 71 -11.17 6.77 7.33
N GLU A 72 -11.80 7.37 8.33
CA GLU A 72 -11.54 7.03 9.73
C GLU A 72 -12.07 5.61 9.97
N GLU A 73 -11.24 4.76 10.55
CA GLU A 73 -11.62 3.41 10.93
C GLU A 73 -11.48 3.27 12.45
N PRO A 74 -12.60 3.33 13.20
CA PRO A 74 -12.57 3.34 14.66
C PRO A 74 -12.48 1.95 15.31
N GLY A 75 -12.61 0.86 14.55
CA GLY A 75 -12.63 -0.53 15.02
C GLY A 75 -11.34 -1.30 14.74
N GLY A 76 -10.21 -0.60 14.59
CA GLY A 76 -8.89 -1.23 14.44
C GLY A 76 -8.74 -2.07 13.17
N ARG A 77 -9.54 -1.80 12.14
CA ARG A 77 -9.46 -2.47 10.84
C ARG A 77 -8.64 -1.65 9.84
N CYS A 78 -8.30 -2.27 8.73
CA CYS A 78 -7.65 -1.60 7.63
C CYS A 78 -8.57 -0.51 7.06
N PRO A 79 -8.14 0.77 7.01
CA PRO A 79 -8.96 1.88 6.54
C PRO A 79 -9.22 1.86 5.02
N LEU A 80 -8.62 0.91 4.32
CA LEU A 80 -8.84 0.66 2.89
C LEU A 80 -9.93 -0.39 2.64
N LEU A 81 -10.49 -1.01 3.68
CA LEU A 81 -11.65 -1.88 3.54
C LEU A 81 -12.89 -1.06 3.18
N LEU A 82 -13.67 -1.56 2.23
CA LEU A 82 -14.95 -0.98 1.85
C LEU A 82 -16.05 -1.73 2.61
N GLU A 83 -16.68 -1.08 3.57
CA GLU A 83 -17.72 -1.68 4.40
C GLU A 83 -18.92 -2.16 3.56
N GLY A 84 -19.47 -3.32 3.91
CA GLY A 84 -20.65 -3.87 3.25
C GLY A 84 -20.45 -4.25 1.77
N GLN A 85 -19.23 -4.19 1.25
CA GLN A 85 -18.92 -4.53 -0.13
C GLN A 85 -18.13 -5.83 -0.22
N GLU A 86 -18.70 -6.81 -0.92
CA GLU A 86 -18.01 -8.02 -1.30
C GLU A 86 -17.43 -7.90 -2.72
N ALA A 87 -16.26 -8.48 -2.94
CA ALA A 87 -15.64 -8.56 -4.24
C ALA A 87 -15.06 -9.96 -4.47
N GLY A 88 -15.79 -10.81 -5.18
CA GLY A 88 -15.40 -12.20 -5.44
C GLY A 88 -15.51 -13.11 -4.22
N GLY A 89 -16.54 -12.91 -3.37
CA GLY A 89 -16.82 -13.74 -2.19
C GLY A 89 -16.02 -13.39 -0.93
N GLY A 90 -15.52 -12.16 -0.83
CA GLY A 90 -14.76 -11.65 0.32
C GLY A 90 -14.71 -10.12 0.35
N LEU A 91 -14.02 -9.52 1.32
CA LEU A 91 -13.99 -8.06 1.53
C LEU A 91 -13.40 -7.30 0.34
N ALA A 92 -14.07 -6.23 -0.06
CA ALA A 92 -13.56 -5.30 -1.06
C ALA A 92 -12.51 -4.34 -0.46
N CYS A 93 -11.45 -4.07 -1.22
CA CYS A 93 -10.36 -3.17 -0.84
C CYS A 93 -10.25 -2.01 -1.83
N ALA A 94 -10.27 -0.78 -1.32
CA ALA A 94 -10.15 0.44 -2.11
C ALA A 94 -8.84 0.52 -2.90
N ALA A 95 -7.77 -0.13 -2.46
CA ALA A 95 -6.46 -0.04 -3.10
C ALA A 95 -5.91 -1.43 -3.46
N TYR A 96 -6.77 -2.38 -3.85
CA TYR A 96 -6.39 -3.78 -4.05
C TYR A 96 -5.15 -3.97 -4.96
N GLU A 97 -5.09 -3.29 -6.11
CA GLU A 97 -3.93 -3.36 -7.01
C GLU A 97 -2.71 -2.62 -6.47
N ALA A 98 -2.92 -1.58 -5.66
CA ALA A 98 -1.89 -0.75 -5.05
C ALA A 98 -1.51 -1.20 -3.63
N ARG A 99 -1.94 -2.39 -3.19
CA ARG A 99 -1.70 -2.89 -1.83
C ARG A 99 -0.19 -2.83 -1.49
N PRO A 100 0.17 -2.30 -0.31
CA PRO A 100 1.55 -2.24 0.15
C PRO A 100 2.22 -3.60 0.19
N PHE A 101 3.56 -3.60 0.19
CA PHE A 101 4.40 -4.78 0.31
C PHE A 101 3.99 -5.64 1.50
N GLY A 102 3.77 -5.04 2.69
CA GLY A 102 3.33 -5.76 3.87
C GLY A 102 2.01 -6.53 3.67
N CYS A 103 1.05 -5.95 2.92
CA CYS A 103 -0.20 -6.63 2.58
C CYS A 103 -0.01 -7.81 1.62
N ARG A 104 1.07 -7.82 0.83
CA ARG A 104 1.43 -8.89 -0.12
C ARG A 104 2.25 -10.01 0.53
N THR A 105 2.93 -9.70 1.63
CA THR A 105 3.86 -10.64 2.29
C THR A 105 3.37 -11.18 3.64
N HIS A 106 2.36 -10.56 4.25
CA HIS A 106 1.76 -10.99 5.51
C HIS A 106 0.30 -11.41 5.31
N PHE A 107 0.10 -12.36 4.40
CA PHE A 107 -1.22 -12.92 4.15
C PHE A 107 -1.79 -13.66 5.36
N CYS A 108 -3.12 -13.78 5.40
CA CYS A 108 -3.79 -14.66 6.33
C CYS A 108 -3.42 -16.13 6.07
N ARG A 109 -3.67 -17.01 7.04
CA ARG A 109 -3.33 -18.43 6.92
C ARG A 109 -3.99 -19.06 5.69
N ALA A 110 -5.24 -18.71 5.41
CA ALA A 110 -5.99 -19.18 4.25
C ALA A 110 -5.41 -18.72 2.90
N ALA A 111 -4.59 -17.66 2.89
CA ALA A 111 -3.96 -17.10 1.69
C ALA A 111 -2.50 -17.52 1.52
N GLY A 112 -1.95 -18.35 2.42
CA GLY A 112 -0.56 -18.85 2.37
C GLY A 112 0.34 -18.35 3.50
N GLY A 113 -0.16 -17.49 4.40
CA GLY A 113 0.57 -17.02 5.57
C GLY A 113 1.76 -16.10 5.27
N PRO A 114 2.59 -15.79 6.30
CA PRO A 114 3.71 -14.86 6.16
C PRO A 114 4.90 -15.46 5.41
N ILE A 115 5.56 -14.65 4.59
CA ILE A 115 6.79 -15.01 3.90
C ILE A 115 7.99 -14.83 4.86
N PRO A 116 8.96 -15.77 4.91
CA PRO A 116 10.18 -15.57 5.67
C PRO A 116 10.93 -14.31 5.23
N ARG A 117 11.28 -13.43 6.16
CA ARG A 117 11.98 -12.16 5.90
C ARG A 117 13.24 -12.32 5.05
N ARG A 118 14.00 -13.40 5.25
CA ARG A 118 15.23 -13.70 4.48
C ARG A 118 14.98 -13.79 2.96
N ASN A 119 13.79 -14.21 2.54
CA ASN A 119 13.42 -14.35 1.13
C ASN A 119 13.00 -13.00 0.50
N LEU A 120 12.91 -11.95 1.32
CA LEU A 120 12.38 -10.64 0.96
C LEU A 120 13.40 -9.52 1.19
N LEU A 121 14.59 -9.85 1.71
CA LEU A 121 15.53 -8.87 2.25
C LEU A 121 16.03 -7.90 1.16
N ASP A 122 16.19 -8.39 -0.06
CA ASP A 122 16.58 -7.60 -1.23
C ASP A 122 15.48 -6.60 -1.63
N LEU A 123 14.21 -7.03 -1.63
CA LEU A 123 13.07 -6.17 -1.94
C LEU A 123 12.83 -5.11 -0.85
N ILE A 124 12.98 -5.50 0.42
CA ILE A 124 12.86 -4.58 1.56
C ILE A 124 13.91 -3.47 1.47
N ARG A 125 15.18 -3.82 1.17
CA ARG A 125 16.26 -2.83 1.00
C ARG A 125 16.01 -1.86 -0.14
N ARG A 126 15.38 -2.31 -1.24
CA ARG A 126 14.99 -1.44 -2.35
C ARG A 126 13.92 -0.45 -1.92
N LEU A 127 12.88 -0.88 -1.20
CA LEU A 127 11.85 0.02 -0.67
C LEU A 127 12.44 1.02 0.33
N GLU A 128 13.33 0.60 1.22
CA GLU A 128 14.02 1.49 2.16
C GLU A 128 14.90 2.53 1.44
N ALA A 129 15.54 2.16 0.32
CA ALA A 129 16.32 3.09 -0.49
C ALA A 129 15.42 4.13 -1.19
N LEU A 130 14.27 3.70 -1.72
CA LEU A 130 13.28 4.60 -2.31
C LEU A 130 12.68 5.56 -1.28
N ASP A 131 12.40 5.06 -0.08
CA ASP A 131 11.89 5.86 1.02
C ASP A 131 12.83 7.04 1.31
N ARG A 132 14.12 6.75 1.48
CA ARG A 132 15.15 7.79 1.67
C ARG A 132 15.24 8.75 0.48
N ALA A 133 15.19 8.24 -0.75
CA ALA A 133 15.26 9.07 -1.95
C ALA A 133 14.07 10.04 -2.10
N LEU A 134 12.90 9.66 -1.56
CA LEU A 134 11.71 10.49 -1.49
C LEU A 134 11.71 11.47 -0.31
N GLY A 135 12.70 11.39 0.58
CA GLY A 135 12.75 12.16 1.83
C GLY A 135 11.88 11.59 2.95
N GLY A 136 11.55 10.29 2.87
CA GLY A 136 10.90 9.55 3.95
C GLY A 136 11.84 9.36 5.15
N ASP A 137 11.23 9.18 6.31
CA ASP A 137 11.86 8.97 7.62
C ASP A 137 11.75 7.50 8.08
N GLY A 138 11.52 6.58 7.15
CA GLY A 138 11.29 5.17 7.39
C GLY A 138 9.81 4.76 7.27
N PRO A 139 9.54 3.45 7.39
CA PRO A 139 8.18 2.94 7.28
C PRO A 139 7.34 3.26 8.52
N HIS A 140 6.08 3.65 8.31
CA HIS A 140 5.10 3.90 9.36
C HIS A 140 3.93 2.92 9.25
N ASP A 141 3.09 2.85 10.29
CA ASP A 141 1.83 2.12 10.23
C ASP A 141 0.97 2.58 9.04
N LEU A 142 0.36 1.61 8.34
CA LEU A 142 -0.42 1.82 7.13
C LEU A 142 -1.41 3.00 7.23
N SER A 143 -2.17 3.07 8.33
CA SER A 143 -3.16 4.13 8.53
C SER A 143 -2.52 5.52 8.56
N LEU A 144 -1.43 5.68 9.31
CA LEU A 144 -0.71 6.95 9.44
C LEU A 144 -0.03 7.33 8.12
N ALA A 145 0.71 6.40 7.51
CA ALA A 145 1.46 6.63 6.28
C ALA A 145 0.53 7.10 5.15
N VAL A 146 -0.58 6.38 4.95
CA VAL A 146 -1.55 6.70 3.89
C VAL A 146 -2.30 7.99 4.19
N ALA A 147 -2.68 8.27 5.44
CA ALA A 147 -3.32 9.53 5.80
C ALA A 147 -2.43 10.74 5.48
N ARG A 148 -1.15 10.70 5.87
CA ARG A 148 -0.16 11.74 5.53
C ARG A 148 0.00 11.91 4.01
N ALA A 149 0.08 10.80 3.27
CA ALA A 149 0.19 10.84 1.82
C ALA A 149 -1.10 11.38 1.13
N MET A 150 -2.26 11.27 1.77
CA MET A 150 -3.53 11.84 1.32
C MET A 150 -3.62 13.37 1.56
N GLU A 151 -2.96 13.87 2.61
CA GLU A 151 -2.87 15.30 2.94
C GLU A 151 -1.86 16.04 2.05
N GLU A 152 -0.83 15.35 1.55
CA GLU A 152 0.07 15.95 0.58
C GLU A 152 -0.69 16.49 -0.63
N PRO A 153 -0.41 17.73 -1.09
CA PRO A 153 -1.02 18.26 -2.29
C PRO A 153 -0.74 17.32 -3.47
N GLY A 154 -1.76 16.56 -3.89
CA GLY A 154 -1.70 15.86 -5.16
C GLY A 154 -1.48 16.90 -6.25
N THR A 155 -0.59 16.63 -7.20
CA THR A 155 -0.49 17.38 -8.46
C THR A 155 -1.90 17.46 -9.03
N ARG A 156 -2.57 18.60 -8.84
CA ARG A 156 -3.91 18.85 -9.39
C ARG A 156 -3.72 18.74 -10.90
N ARG A 157 -4.17 17.64 -11.52
CA ARG A 157 -4.35 17.64 -12.98
C ARG A 157 -5.23 18.85 -13.28
N GLY A 158 -4.71 19.75 -14.09
CA GLY A 158 -5.27 21.07 -14.34
C GLY A 158 -6.77 21.01 -14.56
N ARG A 159 -7.50 21.78 -13.76
CA ARG A 159 -8.86 22.19 -14.07
C ARG A 159 -8.73 23.27 -15.15
N TYR A 160 -8.73 22.87 -16.42
CA TYR A 160 -9.17 23.77 -17.49
C TYR A 160 -10.68 23.64 -17.56
N ARG A 161 -11.38 24.59 -16.94
CA ARG A 161 -12.67 25.13 -17.37
C ARG A 161 -12.82 26.51 -16.75
#